data_AF-A0A652KET7-F1
#
_entry.id   AF-A0A652KET7-F1
#
_cell.length_a   1.000
_cell.length_b   1.000
_cell.length_c   1.000
_cell.angle_alpha   90.00
_cell.angle_beta   90.00
_cell.angle_gamma   90.00
#
_symmetry.space_group_name_H-M   'P 1'
#
loop_
_entity.id
_entity.type
_entity.pdbx_description
1 polymer ?
#
loop_
_entity_poly.entity_id
_entity_poly.type
_entity_poly.pdbx_seq_one_letter_code
_entity_poly.pdbx_strand_id
1 'polypeptide(L)' 'MGKTQLGARVDADVAELARKRAADLGLSVGDYLARLVQDDASGLRAQAVDAAARFLAEHQDVFDEAEDAQAPRGAHAA' A
#
# COMPACT_ATOMS: atom_id res chain seq x y z
N MET A 1 -14.15 25.11 3.81
CA MET A 1 -14.08 25.73 2.47
C MET A 1 -14.91 24.91 1.50
N GLY A 2 -15.52 25.52 0.48
CA GLY A 2 -16.31 24.79 -0.51
C GLY A 2 -15.47 23.83 -1.35
N LYS A 3 -16.07 22.75 -1.85
CA LYS A 3 -15.42 21.85 -2.81
C LYS A 3 -15.28 22.57 -4.15
N THR A 4 -14.08 22.57 -4.75
CA THR A 4 -13.83 23.09 -6.10
C THR A 4 -13.95 21.95 -7.12
N GLN A 5 -14.60 22.20 -8.26
CA GLN A 5 -14.66 21.23 -9.35
C GLN A 5 -13.31 21.16 -10.08
N LEU A 6 -12.78 19.94 -10.27
CA LEU A 6 -11.50 19.69 -10.95
C LEU A 6 -11.61 19.67 -12.48
N GLY A 7 -12.76 19.27 -13.05
CA GLY A 7 -13.00 19.29 -14.49
C GLY A 7 -12.10 18.37 -15.34
N ALA A 8 -11.60 17.26 -14.79
CA ALA A 8 -10.71 16.34 -15.51
C ALA A 8 -11.46 15.37 -16.45
N ARG A 9 -10.87 15.12 -17.63
CA ARG A 9 -11.29 14.05 -18.54
C ARG A 9 -10.42 12.82 -18.30
N VAL A 10 -11.04 11.65 -18.20
CA VAL A 10 -10.37 10.36 -18.03
C VAL A 10 -11.02 9.34 -18.94
N ASP A 11 -10.30 8.25 -19.19
CA ASP A 11 -10.84 7.11 -19.93
C ASP A 11 -12.01 6.46 -19.17
N ALA A 12 -12.91 5.83 -19.92
CA ALA A 12 -14.17 5.31 -19.37
C ALA A 12 -13.95 4.19 -18.34
N ASP A 13 -12.96 3.34 -18.59
CA ASP A 13 -12.52 2.25 -17.71
C ASP A 13 -11.93 2.79 -16.41
N VAL A 14 -11.11 3.84 -16.47
CA VAL A 14 -10.58 4.54 -15.28
C VAL A 14 -11.72 5.13 -14.46
N ALA A 15 -12.70 5.76 -15.11
CA ALA A 15 -13.86 6.32 -14.43
C ALA A 15 -14.71 5.23 -13.74
N GLU A 16 -14.88 4.07 -14.39
CA GLU A 16 -15.59 2.93 -13.81
C GLU A 16 -14.84 2.35 -12.61
N LEU A 17 -13.53 2.16 -12.75
CA LEU A 17 -12.68 1.67 -11.67
C LEU A 17 -12.75 2.61 -10.47
N ALA A 18 -12.62 3.92 -10.67
CA ALA A 18 -12.72 4.91 -9.60
C ALA A 18 -14.07 4.84 -8.88
N ARG A 19 -15.18 4.67 -9.61
CA ARG A 19 -16.52 4.48 -9.04
C ARG A 19 -16.59 3.22 -8.17
N LYS A 20 -16.11 2.09 -8.68
CA LYS A 20 -16.12 0.82 -7.94
C LYS A 20 -15.29 0.91 -6.66
N ARG A 21 -14.07 1.44 -6.75
CA ARG A 21 -13.17 1.59 -5.59
C ARG A 21 -13.71 2.56 -4.55
N ALA A 22 -14.31 3.67 -4.99
CA ALA A 22 -14.98 4.59 -4.08
C ALA A 22 -16.15 3.91 -3.35
N ALA A 23 -16.96 3.12 -4.07
CA ALA A 23 -18.07 2.36 -3.48
C ALA A 23 -17.60 1.30 -2.48
N ASP A 24 -16.55 0.53 -2.80
CA ASP A 24 -15.94 -0.47 -1.90
C ASP A 24 -15.52 0.16 -0.56
N LEU A 25 -15.13 1.44 -0.59
CA LEU A 25 -14.68 2.20 0.57
C LEU A 25 -15.78 3.05 1.23
N GLY A 26 -17.01 3.03 0.69
CA GLY A 26 -18.11 3.87 1.17
C GLY A 26 -17.88 5.38 0.97
N LEU A 27 -17.08 5.76 -0.03
CA LEU A 27 -16.72 7.14 -0.33
C LEU A 27 -17.43 7.66 -1.59
N SER A 28 -17.60 8.98 -1.67
CA SER A 28 -17.89 9.60 -2.97
C SER A 28 -16.64 9.51 -3.87
N VAL A 29 -16.83 9.50 -5.19
CA VAL A 29 -15.71 9.50 -6.14
C VAL A 29 -14.78 10.69 -5.92
N GLY A 30 -15.34 11.87 -5.61
CA GLY A 30 -14.55 13.06 -5.33
C GLY A 30 -13.68 12.90 -4.07
N ASP A 31 -14.23 12.33 -3.00
CA ASP A 31 -13.47 12.12 -1.76
C ASP A 31 -12.43 11.00 -1.91
N TYR A 32 -12.73 9.96 -2.70
CA TYR A 32 -11.75 8.93 -3.08
C TYR A 32 -10.57 9.53 -3.86
N LEU A 33 -10.84 10.37 -4.86
CA LEU A 33 -9.79 11.05 -5.64
C LEU A 33 -8.97 12.02 -4.78
N ALA A 34 -9.62 12.79 -3.91
CA ALA A 34 -8.92 13.69 -3.00
C ALA A 34 -7.95 12.92 -2.09
N ARG A 35 -8.38 11.77 -1.56
CA ARG A 35 -7.53 10.88 -0.77
C ARG A 35 -6.35 10.36 -1.59
N LEU A 36 -6.59 9.85 -2.80
CA LEU A 36 -5.50 9.36 -3.67
C LEU A 36 -4.44 10.44 -3.92
N VAL A 37 -4.87 11.67 -4.23
CA VAL A 37 -3.94 12.80 -4.47
C VAL A 37 -3.17 13.17 -3.21
N GLN A 38 -3.82 13.16 -2.04
CA GLN A 38 -3.15 13.45 -0.76
C GLN A 38 -2.16 12.35 -0.38
N ASP A 39 -2.55 11.09 -0.52
CA ASP A 39 -1.69 9.94 -0.23
C ASP A 39 -0.45 9.96 -1.12
N ASP A 40 -0.61 10.25 -2.41
CA ASP A 40 0.48 10.43 -3.37
C ASP A 40 1.40 11.62 -3.01
N ALA A 41 0.82 12.79 -2.77
CA ALA A 41 1.57 14.00 -2.45
C ALA A 41 2.27 13.95 -1.09
N SER A 42 1.75 13.16 -0.13
CA SER A 42 2.31 13.07 1.22
C SER A 42 3.70 12.42 1.26
N GLY A 43 4.06 11.61 0.26
CA GLY A 43 5.25 10.77 0.29
C GLY A 43 5.26 9.71 1.39
N LEU A 44 4.18 9.61 2.18
CA LEU A 44 4.07 8.74 3.36
C LEU A 44 4.25 7.28 2.97
N ARG A 45 3.77 6.88 1.79
CA ARG A 45 3.96 5.53 1.27
C ARG A 45 5.45 5.20 1.11
N ALA A 46 6.22 6.07 0.49
CA ALA A 46 7.66 5.84 0.30
C ALA A 46 8.36 5.78 1.66
N GLN A 47 8.05 6.71 2.56
CA GLN A 47 8.60 6.73 3.91
C GLN A 47 8.24 5.47 4.72
N ALA A 48 7.01 4.98 4.60
CA ALA A 48 6.57 3.76 5.27
C ALA A 48 7.30 2.52 4.73
N VAL A 49 7.50 2.43 3.41
CA VAL A 49 8.29 1.34 2.80
C VAL A 49 9.74 1.40 3.24
N ASP A 50 10.36 2.59 3.23
CA ASP A 50 11.73 2.76 3.70
C ASP A 50 11.88 2.40 5.18
N ALA A 51 10.92 2.77 6.03
CA ALA A 51 10.90 2.41 7.44
C ALA A 51 10.76 0.90 7.64
N ALA A 52 9.88 0.25 6.88
CA ALA A 52 9.73 -1.20 6.92
C ALA A 52 11.02 -1.92 6.46
N ALA A 53 11.67 -1.42 5.40
CA ALA A 53 12.93 -1.96 4.92
C ALA A 53 14.05 -1.85 5.97
N ARG A 54 14.16 -0.70 6.64
CA ARG A 54 15.12 -0.51 7.74
C ARG A 54 14.82 -1.42 8.92
N PHE A 55 13.56 -1.52 9.32
CA PHE A 55 13.15 -2.41 10.40
C PHE A 55 13.55 -3.87 10.13
N LEU A 56 13.28 -4.38 8.92
CA LEU A 56 13.67 -5.72 8.51
C LEU A 56 15.19 -5.90 8.55
N ALA A 57 15.95 -4.93 8.03
CA ALA A 57 17.40 -5.00 8.01
C ALA A 57 18.02 -4.96 9.42
N GLU A 58 17.46 -4.15 10.32
CA GLU A 58 17.94 -4.01 11.70
C GLU A 58 17.65 -5.24 12.57
N HIS A 59 16.62 -6.02 12.23
CA HIS A 59 16.18 -7.20 13.00
C HIS A 59 16.37 -8.52 12.24
N GLN A 60 17.21 -8.51 11.20
CA GLN A 60 17.42 -9.66 10.32
C GLN A 60 17.85 -10.90 11.11
N ASP A 61 18.71 -10.74 12.11
CA ASP A 61 19.19 -11.80 13.00
C ASP A 61 18.07 -12.49 13.77
N VAL A 62 17.07 -11.73 14.25
CA VAL A 62 15.90 -12.27 14.94
C VAL A 62 15.02 -13.09 13.99
N PHE A 63 14.85 -12.61 12.75
CA PHE A 63 14.11 -13.35 11.73
C PHE A 63 14.85 -14.63 11.32
N ASP A 64 16.16 -14.55 11.09
CA ASP A 64 17.01 -15.69 10.76
C ASP A 64 16.97 -16.76 11.88
N GLU A 65 17.10 -16.35 13.15
CA GLU A 65 16.99 -17.26 14.30
C GLU A 65 15.61 -17.94 14.38
N ALA A 66 14.54 -17.18 14.10
CA ALA A 66 13.19 -17.72 14.08
C ALA A 66 12.96 -18.73 12.94
N GLU A 67 13.56 -18.49 11.76
CA GLU A 67 13.51 -19.41 10.61
C GLU A 67 14.33 -20.67 10.86
N ASP A 68 15.54 -20.55 11.39
CA ASP A 68 16.41 -21.67 11.75
C ASP A 68 15.81 -22.55 12.84
N ALA A 69 15.12 -21.95 13.83
CA ALA A 69 14.38 -22.68 14.86
C ALA A 69 13.17 -23.44 14.30
N GLN A 70 12.66 -23.06 13.13
CA GLN A 70 11.51 -23.67 12.44
C GLN A 70 11.93 -24.65 11.33
N ALA A 71 13.21 -24.70 10.94
CA ALA A 71 13.70 -25.67 9.98
C ALA A 71 13.51 -27.11 10.51
N PRO A 72 12.77 -28.00 9.81
CA PRO A 72 12.62 -29.38 10.24
C PRO A 72 13.99 -30.06 10.19
N ARG A 73 14.40 -30.63 11.32
CA ARG A 73 15.54 -31.58 11.38
C ARG A 73 15.23 -32.78 10.48
N GLY A 74 15.58 -32.70 9.20
CA GLY A 74 15.53 -33.86 8.30
C GLY A 74 15.26 -33.50 6.85
N ALA A 75 16.32 -33.24 6.09
CA ALA A 75 16.46 -33.69 4.69
C ALA A 75 17.89 -33.43 4.18
N HIS A 76 18.90 -34.04 4.81
CA HIS A 76 20.06 -34.48 4.04
C HIS A 76 19.70 -35.84 3.44
N ALA A 77 19.17 -35.85 2.22
CA ALA A 77 19.06 -37.06 1.41
C ALA A 77 20.39 -37.25 0.68
N ALA A 78 21.12 -38.28 1.09
CA ALA A 78 22.20 -38.91 0.35
C ALA A 78 21.65 -39.80 -0.76
#